data_AF-A0A1G2W3U8-F1
#
_entry.id   AF-A0A1G2W3U8-F1
#
_cell.length_a   1.000
_cell.length_b   1.000
_cell.length_c   1.000
_cell.angle_alpha   90.00
_cell.angle_beta   90.00
_cell.angle_gamma   90.00
#
_symmetry.space_group_name_H-M   'P 1'
#
loop_
_entity.id
_entity.type
_entity.pdbx_description
1 polymer ?
#
loop_
_entity_poly.entity_id
_entity_poly.type
_entity_poly.pdbx_seq_one_letter_code
_entity_poly.pdbx_strand_id
1 'polypeptide(L)'
;MRSASKFALALSAVAVMAATPALAKNDKDKGPPPPSGGTTFLPVSCAAAGVQLNALDCSGWLQDNLNIDSLGNGTLDKRTARADALNELGAGTFDAATLVPLAKYNTSGPTIDFGQTLYGITIVGFHVGGANGAGGIGYSGTAFFKFDAGAGMDSFTFDMPGLSNAALYSTGVAVPEPATWAMMIMGFGAAGALLRRRRSSAFA
;
A
#
# COMPACT_ATOMS: atom_id res chain seq x y z
N MET A 1 -27.43 -18.41 -67.16
CA MET A 1 -27.13 -16.99 -66.85
C MET A 1 -27.37 -16.81 -65.35
N ARG A 2 -26.30 -16.86 -64.53
CA ARG A 2 -25.77 -15.76 -63.67
C ARG A 2 -26.89 -15.10 -62.82
N SER A 3 -26.87 -15.06 -61.49
CA SER A 3 -25.73 -14.77 -60.61
C SER A 3 -26.08 -15.16 -59.17
N ALA A 4 -25.17 -15.84 -58.46
CA ALA A 4 -25.25 -16.08 -57.02
C ALA A 4 -24.71 -14.85 -56.29
N SER A 5 -25.55 -14.20 -55.48
CA SER A 5 -25.16 -13.02 -54.70
C SER A 5 -24.38 -13.47 -53.46
N LYS A 6 -23.07 -13.27 -53.48
CA LYS A 6 -22.16 -13.55 -52.37
C LYS A 6 -22.32 -12.46 -51.31
N PHE A 7 -22.89 -12.79 -50.16
CA PHE A 7 -22.84 -11.94 -48.97
C PHE A 7 -21.43 -12.03 -48.37
N ALA A 8 -20.61 -11.01 -48.59
CA ALA A 8 -19.32 -10.86 -47.95
C ALA A 8 -19.53 -10.24 -46.56
N LEU A 9 -19.26 -11.02 -45.51
CA LEU A 9 -19.22 -10.55 -44.13
C LEU A 9 -17.90 -9.78 -43.94
N ALA A 10 -17.97 -8.45 -43.90
CA ALA A 10 -16.81 -7.63 -43.56
C ALA A 10 -16.58 -7.70 -42.04
N LEU A 11 -15.55 -8.46 -41.64
CA LEU A 11 -15.09 -8.51 -40.24
C LEU A 11 -14.26 -7.24 -39.99
N SER A 12 -14.91 -6.19 -39.49
CA SER A 12 -14.22 -4.96 -39.06
C SER A 12 -13.43 -5.28 -37.79
N ALA A 13 -12.10 -5.43 -37.92
CA ALA A 13 -11.20 -5.51 -36.78
C ALA A 13 -11.14 -4.15 -36.08
N VAL A 14 -11.91 -3.99 -35.00
CA VAL A 14 -11.75 -2.87 -34.07
C VAL A 14 -10.51 -3.17 -33.23
N ALA A 15 -9.38 -2.58 -33.59
CA ALA A 15 -8.21 -2.55 -32.74
C ALA A 15 -8.52 -1.66 -31.53
N VAL A 16 -8.79 -2.29 -30.38
CA VAL A 16 -8.76 -1.59 -29.10
C VAL A 16 -7.30 -1.24 -28.85
N MET A 17 -6.91 -0.01 -29.19
CA MET A 17 -5.69 0.57 -28.64
C MET A 17 -5.93 0.74 -27.14
N ALA A 18 -5.43 -0.21 -26.36
CA ALA A 18 -5.22 0.01 -24.95
C ALA A 18 -4.21 1.17 -24.85
N ALA A 19 -4.72 2.36 -24.57
CA ALA A 19 -3.89 3.42 -24.02
C ALA A 19 -3.38 2.86 -22.69
N THR A 20 -2.13 2.37 -22.68
CA THR A 20 -1.39 2.31 -21.44
C THR A 20 -1.44 3.74 -20.88
N PRO A 21 -1.86 3.95 -19.62
CA PRO A 21 -1.65 5.24 -19.02
C PRO A 21 -0.15 5.49 -19.13
N ALA A 22 0.23 6.47 -19.95
CA ALA A 22 1.57 7.02 -19.93
C ALA A 22 1.80 7.38 -18.47
N LEU A 23 2.72 6.65 -17.84
CA LEU A 23 3.14 6.91 -16.48
C LEU A 23 3.65 8.34 -16.49
N ALA A 24 2.79 9.29 -16.11
CA ALA A 24 3.18 10.66 -15.89
C ALA A 24 4.22 10.55 -14.78
N LYS A 25 5.48 10.72 -15.17
CA LYS A 25 6.59 10.83 -14.24
C LYS A 25 6.22 12.01 -13.36
N ASN A 26 5.80 11.73 -12.12
CA ASN A 26 5.49 12.77 -11.16
C ASN A 26 6.69 13.72 -11.14
N ASP A 27 6.46 15.02 -11.27
CA ASP A 27 7.50 16.07 -11.27
C ASP A 27 8.30 16.17 -9.95
N LYS A 28 8.20 15.16 -9.09
CA LYS A 28 9.02 14.94 -7.88
C LYS A 28 10.52 14.76 -8.21
N ASP A 29 10.88 14.60 -9.48
CA ASP A 29 12.27 14.46 -9.97
C ASP A 29 13.01 15.80 -10.21
N LYS A 30 12.35 16.96 -10.13
CA LYS A 30 13.02 18.26 -10.31
C LYS A 30 12.94 19.10 -9.03
N GLY A 31 14.00 19.03 -8.23
CA GLY A 31 14.15 19.91 -7.07
C GLY A 31 14.26 21.39 -7.49
N PRO A 32 13.51 22.31 -6.87
CA PRO A 32 13.78 23.75 -6.97
C PRO A 32 15.06 24.13 -6.20
N PRO A 33 15.72 25.26 -6.53
CA PRO A 33 16.92 25.70 -5.81
C PRO A 33 16.57 26.02 -4.35
N PRO A 34 17.49 25.80 -3.40
CA PRO A 34 17.18 25.84 -1.99
C PRO A 34 16.77 27.26 -1.54
N PRO A 35 15.61 27.43 -0.88
CA PRO A 35 15.38 28.58 -0.03
C PRO A 35 15.93 28.28 1.36
N SER A 36 16.72 29.23 1.86
CA SER A 36 17.22 29.30 3.22
C SER A 36 16.07 29.34 4.24
N GLY A 37 15.90 28.26 5.00
CA GLY A 37 15.06 28.20 6.20
C GLY A 37 13.84 27.29 6.09
N GLY A 38 14.03 25.98 6.27
CA GLY A 38 12.93 25.00 6.36
C GLY A 38 13.47 23.57 6.41
N THR A 39 13.02 22.79 7.39
CA THR A 39 13.48 21.45 7.82
C THR A 39 13.15 20.30 6.85
N THR A 40 13.34 20.48 5.54
CA THR A 40 13.09 19.41 4.56
C THR A 40 14.40 18.82 4.07
N PHE A 41 14.76 17.64 4.59
CA PHE A 41 15.80 16.80 4.02
C PHE A 41 15.32 16.25 2.65
N LEU A 42 16.29 16.09 1.73
CA LEU A 42 16.13 15.80 0.30
C LEU A 42 15.09 14.68 0.00
N PRO A 43 14.40 14.71 -1.15
CA PRO A 43 13.58 13.58 -1.59
C PRO A 43 14.51 12.42 -1.96
N VAL A 44 14.83 11.56 -1.00
CA VAL A 44 15.33 10.21 -1.30
C VAL A 44 14.16 9.51 -1.95
N SER A 45 14.20 9.37 -3.28
CA SER A 45 13.24 8.53 -4.01
C SER A 45 13.17 7.16 -3.34
N CYS A 46 12.01 6.51 -3.36
CA CYS A 46 11.76 5.24 -2.68
C CYS A 46 12.79 4.14 -3.04
N ALA A 47 13.48 4.28 -4.17
CA ALA A 47 14.54 3.40 -4.66
C ALA A 47 15.90 3.54 -3.94
N ALA A 48 16.18 4.65 -3.26
CA ALA A 48 17.47 4.91 -2.63
C ALA A 48 17.56 4.40 -1.18
N ALA A 49 16.52 3.71 -0.68
CA ALA A 49 16.46 3.23 0.70
C ALA A 49 16.92 1.76 0.91
N GLY A 50 17.47 1.07 -0.10
CA GLY A 50 17.93 -0.33 0.07
C GLY A 50 16.79 -1.28 0.47
N VAL A 51 15.56 -0.90 0.15
CA VAL A 51 14.37 -1.60 0.57
C VAL A 51 14.02 -2.58 -0.55
N GLN A 52 14.14 -3.89 -0.33
CA GLN A 52 13.56 -4.92 -1.22
C GLN A 52 12.00 -4.85 -1.29
N LEU A 53 11.38 -3.80 -0.76
CA LEU A 53 9.96 -3.53 -0.92
C LEU A 53 9.81 -2.97 -2.34
N ASN A 54 8.98 -3.61 -3.13
CA ASN A 54 8.37 -3.04 -4.32
C ASN A 54 7.44 -1.88 -3.92
N ALA A 55 7.98 -0.83 -3.28
CA ALA A 55 7.23 0.30 -2.78
C ALA A 55 6.50 0.98 -3.95
N LEU A 56 5.17 1.03 -3.85
CA LEU A 56 4.32 1.76 -4.78
C LEU A 56 4.51 3.28 -4.60
N ASP A 57 4.79 3.71 -3.36
CA ASP A 57 4.97 5.12 -3.03
C ASP A 57 5.74 5.27 -1.70
N CYS A 58 6.31 6.44 -1.46
CA CYS A 58 6.98 6.75 -0.21
C CYS A 58 7.00 8.25 0.07
N SER A 59 7.15 8.58 1.35
CA SER A 59 7.34 9.93 1.86
C SER A 59 8.30 9.88 3.03
N GLY A 60 9.17 10.87 3.16
CA GLY A 60 9.84 11.12 4.43
C GLY A 60 11.35 11.26 4.37
N TRP A 61 12.02 10.52 5.25
CA TRP A 61 13.27 10.92 5.94
C TRP A 61 13.10 12.22 6.74
N LEU A 62 11.95 12.30 7.39
CA LEU A 62 11.67 13.35 8.35
C LEU A 62 12.52 13.15 9.58
N GLN A 63 12.97 14.25 10.16
CA GLN A 63 13.80 14.23 11.35
C GLN A 63 13.07 13.57 12.52
N ASP A 64 13.84 12.88 13.36
CA ASP A 64 13.40 12.14 14.54
C ASP A 64 12.57 10.88 14.24
N ASN A 65 12.24 10.18 15.32
CA ASN A 65 11.34 9.05 15.31
C ASN A 65 9.87 9.52 15.29
N LEU A 66 9.22 9.37 14.13
CA LEU A 66 7.79 9.68 13.96
C LEU A 66 6.88 8.47 14.18
N ASN A 67 7.43 7.31 14.53
CA ASN A 67 6.68 6.11 14.88
C ASN A 67 6.21 6.16 16.35
N ILE A 68 5.51 7.23 16.71
CA ILE A 68 5.01 7.51 18.05
C ILE A 68 3.72 6.73 18.37
N ASP A 69 3.60 6.30 19.62
CA ASP A 69 2.55 5.43 20.17
C ASP A 69 1.31 6.19 20.67
N SER A 70 1.43 7.49 20.93
CA SER A 70 0.33 8.26 21.52
C SER A 70 0.39 9.74 21.15
N LEU A 71 -0.79 10.36 21.17
CA LEU A 71 -0.99 11.80 20.95
C LEU A 71 -0.23 12.68 21.97
N GLY A 72 0.24 12.10 23.08
CA GLY A 72 0.99 12.77 24.15
C GLY A 72 2.48 12.42 24.27
N ASN A 73 3.02 11.50 23.47
CA ASN A 73 4.44 11.10 23.50
C ASN A 73 5.28 11.77 22.39
N GLY A 74 4.69 12.73 21.68
CA GLY A 74 5.34 13.52 20.63
C GLY A 74 4.82 14.95 20.63
N THR A 75 5.66 15.91 20.22
CA THR A 75 5.20 17.28 19.98
C THR A 75 4.12 17.27 18.89
N LEU A 76 3.21 18.25 18.90
CA LEU A 76 2.20 18.40 17.85
C LEU A 76 2.84 18.39 16.46
N ASP A 77 4.02 18.99 16.34
CA ASP A 77 4.81 19.02 15.11
C ASP A 77 5.16 17.61 14.58
N LYS A 78 5.51 16.67 15.47
CA LYS A 78 5.81 15.27 15.06
C LYS A 78 4.55 14.54 14.60
N ARG A 79 3.42 14.81 15.24
CA ARG A 79 2.12 14.21 14.86
C ARG A 79 1.64 14.74 13.51
N THR A 80 1.79 16.05 13.29
CA THR A 80 1.45 16.71 12.03
C THR A 80 2.36 16.23 10.91
N ALA A 81 3.69 16.24 11.11
CA ALA A 81 4.65 15.77 10.11
C ALA A 81 4.41 14.30 9.70
N ARG A 82 4.04 13.46 10.66
CA ARG A 82 3.64 12.06 10.40
C ARG A 82 2.36 11.97 9.57
N ALA A 83 1.31 12.70 9.96
CA ALA A 83 0.03 12.68 9.26
C ALA A 83 0.17 13.21 7.83
N ASP A 84 0.90 14.32 7.65
CA ASP A 84 1.17 14.92 6.34
C ASP A 84 1.93 13.95 5.44
N ALA A 85 3.01 13.33 5.93
CA ALA A 85 3.76 12.33 5.17
C ALA A 85 2.92 11.10 4.77
N LEU A 86 2.01 10.65 5.64
CA LEU A 86 1.11 9.55 5.32
C LEU A 86 0.03 9.96 4.31
N ASN A 87 -0.46 11.20 4.39
CA ASN A 87 -1.42 11.76 3.43
C ASN A 87 -0.81 11.91 2.03
N GLU A 88 0.50 12.18 1.93
CA GLU A 88 1.21 12.21 0.65
C GLU A 88 1.22 10.85 -0.07
N LEU A 89 1.09 9.74 0.66
CA LEU A 89 1.04 8.39 0.07
C LEU A 89 -0.29 8.07 -0.59
N GLY A 90 -1.32 8.91 -0.46
CA GLY A 90 -2.61 8.75 -1.16
C GLY A 90 -3.37 7.46 -0.82
N ALA A 91 -3.18 6.90 0.37
CA ALA A 91 -3.81 5.66 0.81
C ALA A 91 -4.94 5.87 1.86
N GLY A 92 -5.35 7.13 2.07
CA GLY A 92 -6.39 7.53 3.02
C GLY A 92 -6.16 8.95 3.52
N THR A 93 -7.03 9.40 4.43
CA THR A 93 -6.86 10.65 5.17
C THR A 93 -6.45 10.33 6.60
N PHE A 94 -5.26 10.78 6.99
CA PHE A 94 -4.69 10.65 8.32
C PHE A 94 -4.78 12.00 9.03
N ASP A 95 -5.43 12.01 10.20
CA ASP A 95 -5.56 13.20 11.03
C ASP A 95 -4.55 13.14 12.19
N ALA A 96 -3.66 14.12 12.26
CA ALA A 96 -2.68 14.26 13.34
C ALA A 96 -3.31 14.22 14.73
N ALA A 97 -4.57 14.65 14.86
CA ALA A 97 -5.34 14.65 16.10
C ALA A 97 -5.67 13.25 16.63
N THR A 98 -5.80 12.25 15.74
CA THR A 98 -6.33 10.92 16.09
C THR A 98 -5.45 9.76 15.62
N LEU A 99 -4.44 10.02 14.79
CA LEU A 99 -3.56 9.01 14.21
C LEU A 99 -2.73 8.27 15.26
N VAL A 100 -2.98 6.96 15.37
CA VAL A 100 -2.21 5.99 16.15
C VAL A 100 -1.86 4.81 15.22
N PRO A 101 -0.62 4.29 15.24
CA PRO A 101 -0.26 3.13 14.44
C PRO A 101 -0.98 1.88 14.94
N LEU A 102 -1.31 0.97 14.04
CA LEU A 102 -1.94 -0.32 14.36
C LEU A 102 -1.02 -1.18 15.22
N ALA A 103 0.27 -1.16 14.92
CA ALA A 103 1.30 -1.90 15.64
C ALA A 103 2.65 -1.21 15.52
N LYS A 104 3.53 -1.46 16.50
CA LYS A 104 4.92 -1.01 16.51
C LYS A 104 5.84 -2.19 16.72
N TYR A 105 6.98 -2.15 16.06
CA TYR A 105 7.96 -3.23 16.03
C TYR A 105 9.32 -2.66 16.34
N ASN A 106 10.00 -3.23 17.34
CA ASN A 106 11.40 -2.92 17.60
C ASN A 106 12.27 -3.92 16.84
N THR A 107 13.37 -3.45 16.27
CA THR A 107 14.22 -4.26 15.40
C THR A 107 15.68 -4.07 15.78
N SER A 108 16.46 -5.15 15.72
CA SER A 108 17.91 -5.14 15.99
C SER A 108 18.74 -5.64 14.80
N GLY A 109 18.12 -5.75 13.63
CA GLY A 109 18.72 -6.23 12.39
C GLY A 109 17.96 -5.73 11.16
N PRO A 110 18.38 -6.13 9.95
CA PRO A 110 17.79 -5.63 8.71
C PRO A 110 16.38 -6.19 8.48
N THR A 111 16.02 -7.30 9.12
CA THR A 111 14.71 -7.93 8.93
C THR A 111 13.71 -7.47 10.00
N ILE A 112 12.52 -7.08 9.55
CA ILE A 112 11.36 -6.79 10.38
C ILE A 112 10.40 -7.97 10.26
N ASP A 113 10.02 -8.53 11.40
CA ASP A 113 8.92 -9.48 11.54
C ASP A 113 7.71 -8.72 12.11
N PHE A 114 6.59 -8.76 11.39
CA PHE A 114 5.37 -8.05 11.78
C PHE A 114 4.53 -8.85 12.80
N GLY A 115 4.90 -10.10 13.11
CA GLY A 115 4.17 -10.98 14.04
C GLY A 115 2.74 -11.28 13.59
N GLN A 116 2.38 -10.89 12.36
CA GLN A 116 1.09 -11.04 11.74
C GLN A 116 1.26 -10.97 10.22
N THR A 117 0.38 -11.65 9.50
CA THR A 117 0.34 -11.57 8.05
C THR A 117 -0.29 -10.27 7.59
N LEU A 118 0.45 -9.54 6.75
CA LEU A 118 0.02 -8.34 6.06
C LEU A 118 -0.63 -8.73 4.73
N TYR A 119 -1.63 -7.96 4.30
CA TYR A 119 -2.38 -8.23 3.07
C TYR A 119 -2.56 -6.95 2.27
N GLY A 120 -2.56 -7.05 0.93
CA GLY A 120 -2.87 -5.94 0.04
C GLY A 120 -2.03 -4.67 0.30
N ILE A 121 -2.62 -3.51 0.00
CA ILE A 121 -1.97 -2.22 0.21
C ILE A 121 -1.69 -2.00 1.69
N THR A 122 -0.41 -1.88 2.00
CA THR A 122 0.13 -1.79 3.34
C THR A 122 1.00 -0.54 3.46
N ILE A 123 0.92 0.14 4.60
CA ILE A 123 1.72 1.32 4.91
C ILE A 123 2.54 1.09 6.17
N VAL A 124 3.85 1.23 6.05
CA VAL A 124 4.79 1.08 7.18
C VAL A 124 5.71 2.29 7.26
N GLY A 125 5.89 2.82 8.46
CA GLY A 125 6.93 3.79 8.77
C GLY A 125 8.15 3.08 9.31
N PHE A 126 9.32 3.30 8.71
CA PHE A 126 10.61 2.82 9.20
C PHE A 126 11.40 3.96 9.80
N HIS A 127 11.96 3.72 10.98
CA HIS A 127 12.83 4.65 11.66
C HIS A 127 14.25 4.10 11.70
N VAL A 128 15.20 4.93 11.29
CA VAL A 128 16.62 4.67 11.52
C VAL A 128 17.13 5.56 12.65
N GLY A 129 17.85 4.93 13.58
CA GLY A 129 18.52 5.59 14.69
C GLY A 129 20.03 5.39 14.55
N GLY A 130 20.78 6.49 14.31
CA GLY A 130 22.23 6.49 14.47
C GLY A 130 23.06 5.79 13.37
N ALA A 131 22.56 5.68 12.14
CA ALA A 131 23.33 5.16 11.01
C ALA A 131 24.43 6.15 10.56
N ASN A 132 25.57 6.18 11.26
CA ASN A 132 26.73 6.93 10.83
C ASN A 132 27.46 6.17 9.71
N GLY A 133 27.44 6.71 8.48
CA GLY A 133 28.51 6.49 7.50
C GLY A 133 28.48 5.24 6.62
N ALA A 134 27.40 4.48 6.54
CA ALA A 134 27.25 3.42 5.54
C ALA A 134 25.87 3.50 4.86
N GLY A 135 25.78 4.19 3.71
CA GLY A 135 24.55 4.17 2.88
C GLY A 135 23.60 5.38 2.96
N GLY A 136 23.99 6.49 3.60
CA GLY A 136 23.53 7.81 3.11
C GLY A 136 22.46 8.59 3.88
N ILE A 137 22.15 8.28 5.14
CA ILE A 137 21.36 9.17 6.01
C ILE A 137 22.05 9.33 7.36
N GLY A 138 22.93 10.31 7.47
CA GLY A 138 23.70 10.62 8.70
C GLY A 138 22.87 11.21 9.85
N TYR A 139 21.57 10.87 9.94
CA TYR A 139 20.62 11.41 10.91
C TYR A 139 19.63 10.37 11.40
N SER A 140 19.07 10.63 12.59
CA SER A 140 17.89 9.95 13.11
C SER A 140 16.65 10.43 12.34
N GLY A 141 15.96 9.52 11.66
CA GLY A 141 14.83 9.91 10.82
C GLY A 141 13.86 8.80 10.49
N THR A 142 12.66 9.19 10.08
CA THR A 142 11.56 8.29 9.73
C THR A 142 11.09 8.51 8.30
N ALA A 143 10.93 7.42 7.56
CA ALA A 143 10.32 7.38 6.23
C ALA A 143 9.13 6.42 6.22
N PHE A 144 8.12 6.72 5.41
CA PHE A 144 6.89 5.97 5.26
C PHE A 144 6.82 5.40 3.85
N PHE A 145 6.42 4.13 3.76
CA PHE A 145 6.38 3.38 2.52
C PHE A 145 5.00 2.75 2.36
N LYS A 146 4.47 2.87 1.15
CA LYS A 146 3.27 2.18 0.69
C LYS A 146 3.70 1.06 -0.24
N PHE A 147 3.33 -0.18 0.05
CA PHE A 147 3.63 -1.34 -0.78
C PHE A 147 2.44 -2.30 -0.83
N ASP A 148 2.48 -3.28 -1.71
CA ASP A 148 1.46 -4.33 -1.79
C ASP A 148 2.01 -5.62 -1.20
N ALA A 149 1.46 -6.01 -0.04
CA ALA A 149 1.77 -7.29 0.62
C ALA A 149 1.09 -8.49 -0.06
N GLY A 150 0.28 -8.25 -1.09
CA GLY A 150 -0.39 -9.29 -1.88
C GLY A 150 -1.31 -10.16 -1.03
N ALA A 151 -1.20 -11.48 -1.24
CA ALA A 151 -2.00 -12.47 -0.52
C ALA A 151 -1.41 -12.89 0.84
N GLY A 152 -0.32 -12.26 1.29
CA GLY A 152 0.29 -12.54 2.57
C GLY A 152 1.78 -12.25 2.59
N MET A 153 2.22 -11.45 3.55
CA MET A 153 3.64 -11.25 3.88
C MET A 153 3.81 -11.05 5.39
N ASP A 154 4.75 -11.76 6.00
CA ASP A 154 4.98 -11.71 7.46
C ASP A 154 6.27 -10.97 7.83
N SER A 155 7.22 -10.88 6.90
CA SER A 155 8.50 -10.24 7.15
C SER A 155 9.08 -9.57 5.92
N PHE A 156 9.99 -8.61 6.17
CA PHE A 156 10.63 -7.82 5.15
C PHE A 156 12.09 -7.50 5.53
N THR A 157 13.02 -7.48 4.57
CA THR A 157 14.44 -7.15 4.81
C THR A 157 14.79 -5.78 4.25
N PHE A 158 15.09 -4.86 5.16
CA PHE A 158 15.55 -3.50 4.92
C PHE A 158 17.09 -3.47 4.90
N ASP A 159 17.69 -3.41 3.71
CA ASP A 159 19.16 -3.45 3.51
C ASP A 159 19.83 -2.09 3.80
N MET A 160 19.31 -1.35 4.78
CA MET A 160 19.90 -0.09 5.23
C MET A 160 20.23 -0.17 6.73
N PRO A 161 21.48 0.15 7.11
CA PRO A 161 21.91 0.03 8.49
C PRO A 161 21.20 1.04 9.40
N GLY A 162 21.07 0.69 10.68
CA GLY A 162 20.52 1.57 11.70
C GLY A 162 19.00 1.52 11.85
N LEU A 163 18.30 0.60 11.17
CA LEU A 163 16.88 0.35 11.42
C LEU A 163 16.66 0.00 12.90
N SER A 164 15.93 0.87 13.59
CA SER A 164 15.71 0.78 15.03
C SER A 164 14.28 0.36 15.37
N ASN A 165 13.30 0.84 14.60
CA ASN A 165 11.92 0.42 14.77
C ASN A 165 11.08 0.66 13.51
N ALA A 166 9.94 -0.02 13.45
CA ALA A 166 8.91 0.17 12.43
C ALA A 166 7.54 0.41 13.09
N ALA A 167 6.61 1.00 12.34
CA ALA A 167 5.20 1.12 12.74
C ALA A 167 4.29 0.86 11.54
N LEU A 168 3.25 0.06 11.77
CA LEU A 168 2.23 -0.27 10.78
C LEU A 168 1.06 0.72 10.90
N TYR A 169 0.65 1.31 9.77
CA TYR A 169 -0.44 2.30 9.72
C TYR A 169 -1.66 1.82 8.96
N SER A 170 -1.48 0.87 8.06
CA SER A 170 -2.57 0.27 7.32
C SER A 170 -2.09 -1.05 6.76
N THR A 171 -2.98 -2.04 6.74
CA THR A 171 -2.86 -3.30 6.02
C THR A 171 -4.25 -3.73 5.61
N GLY A 172 -4.36 -4.44 4.50
CA GLY A 172 -5.59 -5.13 4.12
C GLY A 172 -5.98 -6.21 5.14
N VAL A 173 -7.23 -6.65 5.03
CA VAL A 173 -7.78 -7.78 5.78
C VAL A 173 -7.81 -9.02 4.89
N ALA A 174 -7.54 -10.19 5.48
CA ALA A 174 -7.74 -11.46 4.80
C ALA A 174 -9.21 -11.58 4.38
N VAL A 175 -9.47 -11.59 3.07
CA VAL A 175 -10.81 -11.82 2.54
C VAL A 175 -11.03 -13.33 2.54
N PRO A 176 -12.04 -13.87 3.26
CA PRO A 176 -12.37 -15.29 3.20
C PRO A 176 -12.62 -15.65 1.75
N GLU A 177 -11.92 -16.67 1.25
CA GLU A 177 -11.76 -16.91 -0.18
C GLU A 177 -13.08 -16.76 -0.96
N PRO A 178 -13.09 -16.13 -2.15
CA PRO A 178 -14.29 -15.98 -2.97
C PRO A 178 -15.03 -17.30 -3.21
N ALA A 179 -14.30 -18.41 -3.22
CA ALA A 179 -14.84 -19.77 -3.30
C ALA A 179 -15.76 -20.10 -2.12
N THR A 180 -15.42 -19.68 -0.90
CA THR A 180 -16.25 -19.93 0.29
C THR A 180 -17.60 -19.24 0.17
N TRP A 181 -17.60 -17.97 -0.25
CA TRP A 181 -18.83 -17.22 -0.49
C TRP A 181 -19.65 -17.82 -1.62
N ALA A 182 -18.99 -18.21 -2.71
CA ALA A 182 -19.65 -18.87 -3.83
C ALA A 182 -20.29 -20.20 -3.41
N MET A 183 -19.61 -21.01 -2.60
CA MET A 183 -20.13 -22.28 -2.09
C MET A 183 -21.33 -22.07 -1.15
N MET A 184 -21.30 -21.05 -0.29
CA MET A 184 -22.46 -20.69 0.55
C MET A 184 -23.64 -20.22 -0.30
N ILE A 185 -23.41 -19.33 -1.28
CA ILE A 185 -24.44 -18.84 -2.19
C ILE A 185 -25.04 -19.98 -3.00
N MET A 186 -24.21 -20.88 -3.53
CA MET A 186 -24.68 -22.07 -4.24
C MET A 186 -25.48 -22.99 -3.33
N GLY A 187 -25.03 -23.22 -2.09
CA GLY A 187 -25.76 -24.02 -1.10
C GLY A 187 -27.14 -23.44 -0.77
N PHE A 188 -27.22 -22.14 -0.48
CA PHE A 188 -28.49 -21.46 -0.22
C PHE A 188 -29.39 -21.39 -1.45
N GLY A 189 -28.81 -21.17 -2.64
CA GLY A 189 -29.52 -21.17 -3.91
C GLY A 189 -30.14 -22.54 -4.22
N ALA A 190 -29.38 -23.62 -4.04
CA ALA A 190 -29.85 -24.98 -4.21
C ALA A 190 -30.96 -25.34 -3.21
N ALA A 191 -30.78 -25.00 -1.92
CA ALA A 191 -31.80 -25.21 -0.90
C ALA A 191 -33.10 -24.45 -1.22
N GLY A 192 -33.01 -23.19 -1.62
CA GLY A 192 -34.16 -22.38 -2.04
C GLY A 192 -34.87 -22.93 -3.28
N ALA A 193 -34.11 -23.44 -4.26
CA ALA A 193 -34.68 -24.08 -5.46
C ALA A 193 -35.47 -25.35 -5.10
N LEU A 194 -34.95 -26.19 -4.20
CA LEU A 194 -35.62 -27.40 -3.74
C LEU A 194 -36.94 -27.07 -2.99
N LEU A 195 -36.94 -26.03 -2.16
CA LEU A 195 -38.15 -25.59 -1.44
C LEU A 195 -39.23 -25.06 -2.40
N ARG A 196 -38.85 -24.28 -3.43
CA ARG A 196 -39.80 -23.78 -4.44
C ARG A 196 -40.41 -24.91 -5.27
N ARG A 197 -39.62 -25.94 -5.64
CA ARG A 197 -40.11 -27.10 -6.41
C ARG A 197 -41.26 -27.83 -5.69
N ARG A 198 -41.20 -27.97 -4.36
CA ARG A 198 -42.23 -28.68 -3.59
C ARG A 198 -43.57 -27.94 -3.56
N ARG A 199 -43.58 -26.61 -3.64
CA ARG A 199 -44.82 -25.83 -3.70
C ARG A 199 -45.55 -25.98 -5.03
N SER A 200 -44.83 -26.17 -6.13
CA SER A 200 -45.43 -26.39 -7.46
C SER A 200 -46.16 -27.74 -7.55
N SER A 201 -45.78 -28.73 -6.73
CA SER A 201 -46.43 -30.05 -6.69
C SER A 201 -47.69 -30.11 -5.81
N ALA A 202 -48.01 -29.05 -5.07
CA ALA A 202 -49.17 -29.00 -4.17
C ALA A 202 -50.39 -28.28 -4.77
N PHE A 203 -50.28 -27.72 -5.98
CA PHE A 203 -51.35 -27.03 -6.72
C PHE A 203 -51.77 -27.78 -7.99
N ALA A 204 -51.46 -29.07 -8.11
CA ALA A 204 -51.89 -29.98 -9.18
C ALA A 204 -52.66 -31.15 -8.55
#